data_AF-A0A1M5ZLU0-F1
#
_entry.id   AF-A0A1M5ZLU0-F1
#
_cell.length_a   1.000
_cell.length_b   1.000
_cell.length_c   1.000
_cell.angle_alpha   90.00
_cell.angle_beta   90.00
_cell.angle_gamma   90.00
#
_symmetry.space_group_name_H-M   'P 1'
#
loop_
_entity.id
_entity.type
_entity.pdbx_description
1 polymer ?
#
loop_
_entity_poly.entity_id
_entity_poly.type
_entity_poly.pdbx_seq_one_letter_code
_entity_poly.pdbx_strand_id
1 'polypeptide(L)'
;MKKILALVAALTLPAVVTPAHAELGLGYQLGSQEGVSLGVNRWDVGVGIDKFSLSLDRRFSTREFPNLYFGLGGQVEDSNGTQVGLRGKVGLSARAGIAELFGEAVPTATFGDNGDLELNYALGFRIWF
;
A
#
# COMPACT_ATOMS: atom_id res chain seq x y z
N MET A 1 8.62 -13.96 16.55
CA MET A 1 8.88 -14.59 15.23
C MET A 1 7.82 -15.64 14.85
N LYS A 2 7.62 -16.74 15.59
CA LYS A 2 6.63 -17.80 15.22
C LYS A 2 5.17 -17.34 15.12
N LYS A 3 4.76 -16.36 15.94
CA LYS A 3 3.39 -15.81 15.92
C LYS A 3 3.12 -14.88 14.71
N ILE A 4 4.16 -14.23 14.19
CA ILE A 4 4.07 -13.35 13.02
C ILE A 4 3.95 -14.20 11.74
N LEU A 5 4.71 -15.30 11.64
CA LEU A 5 4.56 -16.28 10.55
C LEU A 5 3.16 -16.90 10.51
N ALA A 6 2.56 -17.16 11.67
CA ALA A 6 1.21 -17.72 11.76
C ALA A 6 0.14 -16.72 11.31
N LEU A 7 0.34 -15.41 11.53
CA LEU A 7 -0.58 -14.37 11.06
C LEU A 7 -0.46 -14.17 9.55
N VAL A 8 0.76 -14.21 9.00
CA VAL A 8 1.02 -14.18 7.55
C VAL A 8 0.44 -15.41 6.86
N ALA A 9 0.53 -16.59 7.48
CA ALA A 9 -0.07 -17.83 6.97
C ALA A 9 -1.60 -17.91 7.14
N ALA A 10 -2.17 -17.18 8.10
CA ALA A 10 -3.63 -17.10 8.27
C ALA A 10 -4.28 -16.14 7.24
N LEU A 11 -3.51 -15.19 6.71
CA LEU A 11 -3.93 -14.29 5.62
C LEU A 11 -3.85 -14.96 4.22
N THR A 12 -3.28 -16.16 4.10
CA THR A 12 -3.24 -16.94 2.86
C THR A 12 -4.39 -17.96 2.76
N LEU A 13 -5.60 -17.58 3.16
CA LEU A 13 -6.80 -18.36 2.81
C LEU A 13 -7.07 -18.20 1.30
N PRO A 14 -7.17 -19.29 0.53
CA PRO A 14 -7.44 -19.21 -0.90
C PRO A 14 -8.92 -18.87 -1.07
N ALA A 15 -9.23 -17.59 -1.23
CA ALA A 15 -10.48 -17.21 -1.85
C ALA A 15 -10.43 -17.68 -3.30
N VAL A 16 -11.33 -18.59 -3.66
CA VAL A 16 -11.58 -19.02 -5.03
C VAL A 16 -11.87 -17.78 -5.86
N VAL A 17 -10.94 -17.36 -6.72
CA VAL A 17 -11.15 -16.30 -7.70
C VAL A 17 -11.08 -16.93 -9.09
N THR A 18 -12.16 -16.75 -9.84
CA THR A 18 -12.22 -16.96 -11.29
C THR A 18 -11.05 -16.24 -11.98
N PRO A 19 -10.62 -16.66 -13.18
CA PRO A 19 -9.53 -15.99 -13.89
C PRO A 19 -10.05 -14.67 -14.48
N ALA A 20 -10.26 -13.66 -13.64
CA ALA A 20 -10.07 -12.29 -14.07
C ALA A 20 -8.55 -12.11 -14.18
N HIS A 21 -8.05 -11.76 -15.37
CA HIS A 21 -6.64 -11.48 -15.58
C HIS A 21 -6.20 -10.47 -14.52
N ALA A 22 -5.41 -10.93 -13.54
CA ALA A 22 -4.99 -10.09 -12.44
C ALA A 22 -4.01 -9.08 -13.01
N GLU A 23 -4.36 -7.80 -12.95
CA GLU A 23 -3.47 -6.76 -13.40
C GLU A 23 -2.35 -6.61 -12.38
N LEU A 24 -1.12 -6.90 -12.80
CA LEU A 24 0.05 -6.87 -11.92
C LEU A 24 0.84 -5.60 -12.19
N GLY A 25 1.16 -4.85 -11.14
CA GLY A 25 1.91 -3.60 -11.24
C GLY A 25 3.14 -3.65 -10.35
N LEU A 26 4.32 -3.35 -10.87
CA LEU A 26 5.52 -3.13 -10.07
C LEU A 26 5.81 -1.63 -10.01
N GLY A 27 5.90 -1.08 -8.82
CA GLY A 27 6.13 0.34 -8.62
C GLY A 27 7.25 0.67 -7.65
N TYR A 28 7.76 1.87 -7.80
CA TYR A 28 8.73 2.50 -6.92
C TYR A 28 8.19 3.85 -6.47
N GLN A 29 8.47 4.22 -5.23
CA GLN A 29 7.96 5.45 -4.61
C GLN A 29 9.04 6.15 -3.80
N LEU A 30 8.98 7.48 -3.82
CA LEU A 30 9.85 8.44 -3.15
C LEU A 30 9.01 9.35 -2.25
N GLY A 31 9.56 9.80 -1.12
CA GLY A 31 8.88 10.70 -0.18
C GLY A 31 9.07 10.23 1.25
N SER A 32 8.07 10.43 2.11
CA SER A 32 8.09 9.92 3.49
C SER A 32 8.06 8.38 3.55
N GLN A 33 7.64 7.73 2.47
CA GLN A 33 7.61 6.28 2.34
C GLN A 33 8.38 5.85 1.10
N GLU A 34 9.69 6.06 1.11
CA GLU A 34 10.54 5.52 0.06
C GLU A 34 10.48 3.99 0.06
N GLY A 35 10.31 3.38 -1.12
CA GLY A 35 10.19 1.93 -1.21
C GLY A 35 9.68 1.40 -2.54
N VAL A 36 9.28 0.13 -2.52
CA VAL A 36 8.71 -0.59 -3.67
C VAL A 36 7.29 -1.02 -3.37
N SER A 37 6.47 -1.12 -4.42
CA SER A 37 5.09 -1.58 -4.32
C SER A 37 4.75 -2.62 -5.39
N LEU A 38 3.91 -3.58 -5.02
CA LEU A 38 3.26 -4.53 -5.92
C LEU A 38 1.77 -4.22 -5.94
N GLY A 39 1.27 -3.77 -7.07
CA GLY A 39 -0.16 -3.64 -7.37
C GLY A 39 -0.73 -4.96 -7.88
N VAL A 40 -1.85 -5.40 -7.34
CA VAL A 40 -2.64 -6.53 -7.85
C VAL A 40 -4.11 -6.11 -7.91
N ASN A 41 -4.60 -5.80 -9.10
CA ASN A 41 -5.93 -5.22 -9.31
C ASN A 41 -6.15 -3.93 -8.48
N ARG A 42 -6.91 -4.04 -7.39
CA ARG A 42 -7.24 -2.94 -6.46
C ARG A 42 -6.46 -3.01 -5.15
N TRP A 43 -5.45 -3.87 -5.07
CA TRP A 43 -4.63 -4.01 -3.87
C TRP A 43 -3.23 -3.51 -4.15
N ASP A 44 -2.63 -2.81 -3.19
CA ASP A 44 -1.21 -2.48 -3.18
C ASP A 44 -0.56 -3.15 -1.98
N VAL A 45 0.53 -3.87 -2.22
CA VAL A 45 1.46 -4.33 -1.18
C VAL A 45 2.70 -3.45 -1.27
N GLY A 46 3.07 -2.78 -0.18
CA GLY A 46 4.21 -1.86 -0.13
C GLY A 46 5.29 -2.34 0.83
N VAL A 47 6.55 -2.12 0.47
CA VAL A 47 7.70 -2.30 1.36
C VAL A 47 8.47 -0.98 1.42
N GLY A 48 8.45 -0.33 2.59
CA GLY A 48 9.23 0.87 2.88
C GLY A 48 10.64 0.50 3.34
N ILE A 49 11.65 1.26 2.89
CA ILE A 49 13.07 0.96 3.15
C ILE A 49 13.75 1.89 4.15
N ASP A 50 13.39 3.17 4.23
CA ASP A 50 14.01 4.13 5.16
C ASP A 50 13.68 3.77 6.63
N LYS A 51 12.38 3.55 6.88
CA LYS A 51 11.89 2.79 8.03
C LYS A 51 11.27 1.52 7.50
N PHE A 52 11.79 0.37 7.92
CA PHE A 52 11.28 -0.91 7.45
C PHE A 52 9.80 -1.03 7.78
N SER A 53 8.97 -1.05 6.74
CA SER A 53 7.53 -1.17 6.87
C SER A 53 6.96 -2.06 5.79
N LEU A 54 5.91 -2.79 6.15
CA LEU A 54 5.12 -3.60 5.24
C LEU A 54 3.70 -3.07 5.27
N SER A 55 3.14 -2.74 4.10
CA SER A 55 1.79 -2.21 4.00
C SER A 55 0.91 -3.00 3.04
N LEU A 56 -0.39 -3.02 3.32
CA LEU A 56 -1.41 -3.57 2.44
C LEU A 56 -2.58 -2.59 2.37
N ASP A 57 -2.84 -2.05 1.18
CA ASP A 57 -3.93 -1.11 0.93
C ASP A 57 -4.89 -1.63 -0.13
N ARG A 58 -6.18 -1.34 0.04
CA ARG A 58 -7.18 -1.49 -1.00
C ARG A 58 -7.53 -0.13 -1.60
N ARG A 59 -7.40 0.02 -2.92
CA ARG A 59 -7.77 1.19 -3.70
C ARG A 59 -9.25 1.18 -4.09
N PHE A 60 -9.84 2.36 -4.08
CA PHE A 60 -11.20 2.67 -4.50
C PHE A 60 -11.14 3.85 -5.47
N SER A 61 -11.54 3.64 -6.71
CA SER A 61 -11.63 4.68 -7.74
C SER A 61 -13.08 5.09 -7.96
N THR A 62 -13.29 6.37 -8.27
CA THR A 62 -14.58 6.93 -8.70
C THR A 62 -14.60 7.03 -10.24
N ARG A 63 -15.79 6.94 -10.85
CA ARG A 63 -15.93 7.11 -12.30
C ARG A 63 -15.89 8.58 -12.71
N GLU A 64 -16.34 9.46 -11.81
CA GLU A 64 -16.40 10.90 -11.97
C GLU A 64 -14.99 11.52 -12.02
N PHE A 65 -14.06 10.96 -11.25
CA PHE A 65 -12.67 11.39 -11.22
C PHE A 65 -11.74 10.18 -11.44
N PRO A 66 -11.53 9.75 -12.69
CA PRO A 66 -10.81 8.50 -12.99
C PRO A 66 -9.35 8.50 -12.55
N ASN A 67 -8.77 9.70 -12.40
CA ASN A 67 -7.39 9.89 -11.94
C ASN A 67 -7.30 10.04 -10.41
N LEU A 68 -8.42 10.08 -9.69
CA LEU A 68 -8.47 10.20 -8.23
C LEU A 68 -8.88 8.86 -7.63
N TYR A 69 -8.13 8.42 -6.63
CA TYR A 69 -8.46 7.24 -5.85
C TYR A 69 -8.28 7.48 -4.36
N PHE A 70 -9.04 6.71 -3.61
CA PHE A 70 -8.94 6.60 -2.17
C PHE A 70 -8.42 5.21 -1.82
N GLY A 71 -7.84 5.06 -0.64
CA GLY A 71 -7.45 3.75 -0.16
C GLY A 71 -7.60 3.62 1.34
N LEU A 72 -7.80 2.38 1.76
CA LEU A 72 -7.79 1.98 3.16
C LEU A 72 -6.95 0.73 3.31
N GLY A 73 -6.14 0.70 4.36
CA GLY A 73 -5.18 -0.37 4.55
C GLY A 73 -4.61 -0.41 5.96
N GLY A 74 -3.58 -1.23 6.09
CA GLY A 74 -2.79 -1.30 7.31
C GLY A 74 -1.30 -1.36 6.99
N GLN A 75 -0.48 -1.04 7.98
CA GLN A 75 0.95 -1.28 7.95
C GLN A 75 1.44 -1.94 9.24
N VAL A 76 2.59 -2.59 9.13
CA VAL A 76 3.46 -2.92 10.24
C VAL A 76 4.77 -2.20 10.00
N GLU A 77 5.30 -1.52 11.01
CA GLU A 77 6.55 -0.77 10.95
C GLU A 77 7.47 -1.17 12.10
N ASP A 78 8.77 -1.20 11.83
CA ASP A 78 9.81 -1.38 12.84
C ASP A 78 10.63 -0.08 12.98
N SER A 79 10.13 0.82 13.83
CA SER A 79 10.75 2.13 14.13
C SER A 79 10.61 2.38 15.63
N ASN A 80 11.58 1.88 16.41
CA ASN A 80 11.57 1.85 17.89
C ASN A 80 10.55 0.87 18.48
N GLY A 81 10.47 -0.33 17.91
CA GLY A 81 9.52 -1.39 18.30
C GLY A 81 8.52 -1.67 17.19
N THR A 82 7.88 -2.83 17.25
CA THR A 82 6.86 -3.21 16.26
C THR A 82 5.58 -2.42 16.49
N GLN A 83 5.22 -1.58 15.53
CA GLN A 83 3.97 -0.83 15.51
C GLN A 83 3.05 -1.37 14.43
N VAL A 84 1.74 -1.32 14.68
CA VAL A 84 0.71 -1.62 13.68
C VAL A 84 -0.05 -0.34 13.40
N GLY A 85 -0.26 0.00 12.14
CA GLY A 85 -0.94 1.22 11.73
C GLY A 85 -2.17 0.97 10.87
N LEU A 86 -3.19 1.80 11.03
CA LEU A 86 -4.29 1.95 10.10
C LEU A 86 -3.95 3.08 9.12
N ARG A 87 -4.14 2.83 7.83
CA ARG A 87 -3.80 3.78 6.77
C ARG A 87 -5.04 4.24 6.02
N GLY A 88 -5.19 5.55 5.89
CA GLY A 88 -6.00 6.17 4.86
C GLY A 88 -5.10 6.62 3.71
N LYS A 89 -5.65 6.66 2.50
CA LYS A 89 -4.91 7.09 1.31
C LYS A 89 -5.80 7.95 0.43
N VAL A 90 -5.24 9.06 -0.06
CA VAL A 90 -5.81 9.86 -1.13
C VAL A 90 -4.71 10.00 -2.17
N GLY A 91 -4.99 9.57 -3.40
CA GLY A 91 -4.00 9.54 -4.47
C GLY A 91 -4.53 10.06 -5.78
N LEU A 92 -3.64 10.69 -6.53
CA LEU A 92 -3.84 11.02 -7.93
C LEU A 92 -2.93 10.12 -8.76
N SER A 93 -3.45 9.56 -9.85
CA SER A 93 -2.62 8.86 -10.83
C SER A 93 -2.95 9.22 -12.27
N ALA A 94 -1.92 9.18 -13.10
CA ALA A 94 -2.00 9.36 -14.53
C ALA A 94 -1.33 8.16 -15.19
N ARG A 95 -2.11 7.41 -15.98
CA ARG A 95 -1.63 6.20 -16.65
C ARG A 95 -1.61 6.37 -18.16
N ALA A 96 -0.46 6.10 -18.76
CA ALA A 96 -0.23 6.06 -20.20
C ALA A 96 0.24 4.66 -20.60
N GLY A 97 -0.68 3.83 -21.09
CA GLY A 97 -0.41 2.44 -21.43
C GLY A 97 -0.03 1.63 -20.19
N ILE A 98 1.17 1.04 -20.19
CA ILE A 98 1.69 0.25 -19.06
C ILE A 98 2.28 1.11 -17.95
N ALA A 99 2.56 2.39 -18.20
CA ALA A 99 3.22 3.27 -17.25
C ALA A 99 2.21 4.12 -16.49
N GLU A 100 2.27 4.11 -15.16
CA GLU A 100 1.48 4.96 -14.27
C GLU A 100 2.43 5.84 -13.44
N LEU A 101 2.16 7.14 -13.43
CA LEU A 101 2.72 8.08 -12.45
C LEU A 101 1.66 8.36 -11.40
N PHE A 102 2.03 8.38 -10.13
CA PHE A 102 1.09 8.63 -9.05
C PHE A 102 1.70 9.51 -7.95
N GLY A 103 0.82 10.19 -7.24
CA GLY A 103 1.13 10.93 -6.01
C GLY A 103 0.09 10.63 -4.95
N GLU A 104 0.54 10.37 -3.73
CA GLU A 104 -0.31 9.93 -2.62
C GLU A 104 -0.04 10.75 -1.35
N ALA A 105 -1.11 11.06 -0.63
CA ALA A 105 -1.08 11.48 0.77
C ALA A 105 -1.71 10.35 1.62
N VAL A 106 -1.02 9.96 2.68
CA VAL A 106 -1.29 8.75 3.46
C VAL A 106 -1.32 9.08 4.96
N PRO A 107 -2.46 9.58 5.49
CA PRO A 107 -2.64 9.65 6.94
C PRO A 107 -2.58 8.24 7.55
N THR A 108 -1.72 8.06 8.55
CA THR A 108 -1.47 6.79 9.22
C THR A 108 -1.62 6.96 10.71
N ALA A 109 -2.54 6.22 11.33
CA ALA A 109 -2.67 6.15 12.77
C ALA A 109 -1.96 4.87 13.25
N THR A 110 -0.86 5.01 13.97
CA THR A 110 -0.12 3.88 14.55
C THR A 110 -0.57 3.57 15.96
N PHE A 111 -0.54 2.30 16.33
CA PHE A 111 -0.91 1.80 17.64
C PHE A 111 0.26 1.00 18.24
N GLY A 112 0.51 1.22 19.52
CA GLY A 112 1.64 0.65 20.27
C GLY A 112 1.97 1.53 21.47
N ASP A 113 3.14 1.30 22.08
CA ASP A 113 3.57 2.05 23.28
C ASP A 113 3.74 3.57 23.00
N ASN A 114 3.97 3.94 21.74
CA ASN A 114 4.10 5.32 21.27
C ASN A 114 3.23 5.55 20.01
N GLY A 115 1.94 5.23 20.08
CA GLY A 115 1.02 5.47 18.96
C GLY A 115 0.99 6.96 18.57
N ASP A 116 1.01 7.23 17.26
CA ASP A 116 1.06 8.57 16.68
C ASP A 116 0.15 8.67 15.45
N LEU A 117 -0.18 9.89 15.04
CA LEU A 117 -0.85 10.18 13.78
C LEU A 117 0.12 10.90 12.84
N GLU A 118 0.58 10.18 11.83
CA GLU A 118 1.52 10.70 10.85
C GLU A 118 0.82 10.97 9.51
N LEU A 119 1.17 12.08 8.85
CA LEU A 119 0.78 12.32 7.46
C LEU A 119 1.97 12.04 6.56
N ASN A 120 1.94 10.88 5.91
CA ASN A 120 2.96 10.48 4.95
C ASN A 120 2.59 10.95 3.53
N TYR A 121 3.59 11.14 2.67
CA TYR A 121 3.37 11.41 1.26
C TYR A 121 4.34 10.61 0.39
N ALA A 122 3.92 10.31 -0.83
CA ALA A 122 4.72 9.60 -1.80
C ALA A 122 4.47 10.11 -3.22
N LEU A 123 5.51 10.16 -4.03
CA LEU A 123 5.45 10.26 -5.49
C LEU A 123 6.04 8.97 -6.06
N GLY A 124 5.38 8.37 -7.03
CA GLY A 124 5.82 7.08 -7.53
C GLY A 124 5.52 6.84 -8.99
N PHE A 125 6.12 5.77 -9.46
CA PHE A 125 6.00 5.26 -10.81
C PHE A 125 5.67 3.78 -10.75
N ARG A 126 4.81 3.28 -11.63
CA ARG A 126 4.40 1.88 -11.69
C ARG A 126 4.30 1.39 -13.13
N ILE A 127 4.82 0.18 -13.36
CA ILE A 127 4.70 -0.55 -14.62
C ILE A 127 3.69 -1.69 -14.44
N TRP A 128 2.66 -1.70 -15.27
CA TRP A 128 1.60 -2.70 -15.29
C TRP A 128 1.81 -3.75 -16.38
N PHE A 129 1.49 -5.01 -16.09
CA PHE A 129 1.63 -6.20 -16.95
C PHE A 129 0.28 -6.88 -17.18
#